data_AF-A0A0F9RXA0-F1
#
_entry.id   AF-A0A0F9RXA0-F1
#
_cell.length_a   1.000
_cell.length_b   1.000
_cell.length_c   1.000
_cell.angle_alpha   90.00
_cell.angle_beta   90.00
_cell.angle_gamma   90.00
#
_symmetry.space_group_name_H-M   'P 1'
#
loop_
_entity.id
_entity.type
_entity.pdbx_description
1 polymer ?
#
loop_
_entity_poly.entity_id
_entity_poly.type
_entity_poly.pdbx_seq_one_letter_code
_entity_poly.pdbx_strand_id
1 'polypeptide(L)'
;MRDTEEVEFTDVDLFAEYLEFQMLPSIVQAAVQAVLPGVPGKAVWTPAKFSLDIDYPGKIETVEFIRSNGKKTVIGGEVVPPFYNFLGLDKRNPNPPLVTYDVFDMGAKMMLPKPIKQEYSEVLGDPAEWAKLAVNKFGAECITFHSLEIDPAMGDAPVSQSLKFLEDILQAVDVPIIIGCSGNKKKDVELFEVTAAATESEVLMLSAADKATWEEVIPLAVKYDHNCLLWTSLDMNNQIKMNKDALELGLPPNRIVMDPTCATA
;
A
#
# COMPACT_ATOMS: atom_id res chain seq x y z
N MET A 1 32.14 -61.77 -59.29
CA MET A 1 30.99 -61.62 -58.38
C MET A 1 29.86 -60.97 -59.16
N ARG A 2 29.10 -61.73 -59.98
CA ARG A 2 28.00 -61.13 -60.77
C ARG A 2 26.61 -61.41 -60.22
N ASP A 3 26.50 -62.19 -59.14
CA ASP A 3 25.24 -62.49 -58.47
C ASP A 3 25.47 -62.49 -56.94
N THR A 4 25.82 -61.34 -56.38
CA THR A 4 26.04 -61.19 -54.93
C THR A 4 25.31 -59.92 -54.49
N GLU A 5 24.24 -60.10 -53.71
CA GLU A 5 23.37 -58.98 -53.27
C GLU A 5 23.93 -58.25 -52.04
N GLU A 6 24.81 -58.87 -51.25
CA GLU A 6 25.42 -58.26 -50.07
C GLU A 6 26.84 -58.80 -49.82
N VAL A 7 27.76 -57.92 -49.42
CA VAL A 7 29.13 -58.28 -49.04
C VAL A 7 29.50 -57.50 -47.78
N GLU A 8 29.76 -58.22 -46.68
CA GLU A 8 30.21 -57.66 -45.41
C GLU A 8 31.70 -57.97 -45.20
N PHE A 9 32.48 -56.97 -44.81
CA PHE A 9 33.91 -57.11 -44.53
C PHE A 9 34.18 -56.78 -43.06
N THR A 10 34.94 -57.63 -42.37
CA THR A 10 35.36 -57.41 -40.98
C THR A 10 36.86 -57.67 -40.87
N ASP A 11 37.61 -56.71 -40.31
CA ASP A 11 39.06 -56.76 -40.09
C ASP A 11 39.90 -57.13 -41.33
N VAL A 12 39.73 -56.39 -42.44
CA VAL A 12 40.52 -56.60 -43.68
C VAL A 12 41.33 -55.36 -44.07
N ASP A 13 42.57 -55.59 -44.51
CA ASP A 13 43.41 -54.58 -45.16
C ASP A 13 43.24 -54.66 -46.68
N LEU A 14 42.72 -53.59 -47.28
CA LEU A 14 42.33 -53.56 -48.69
C LEU A 14 43.31 -52.67 -49.48
N PHE A 15 44.11 -53.30 -50.36
CA PHE A 15 45.09 -52.61 -51.20
C PHE A 15 44.60 -52.56 -52.66
N ALA A 16 44.29 -51.37 -53.16
CA ALA A 16 43.87 -51.14 -54.54
C ALA A 16 44.49 -49.85 -55.10
N GLU A 17 44.87 -49.85 -56.37
CA GLU A 17 45.38 -48.64 -57.05
C GLU A 17 44.26 -47.64 -57.39
N TYR A 18 43.03 -48.13 -57.59
CA TYR A 18 41.84 -47.29 -57.79
C TYR A 18 40.59 -48.01 -57.29
N LEU A 19 39.79 -47.30 -56.49
CA LEU A 19 38.54 -47.78 -55.92
C LEU A 19 37.46 -46.72 -56.16
N GLU A 20 36.37 -47.12 -56.83
CA GLU A 20 35.26 -46.24 -57.15
C GLU A 20 33.96 -46.84 -56.61
N PHE A 21 33.27 -46.08 -55.74
CA PHE A 21 31.95 -46.44 -55.24
C PHE A 21 30.89 -45.66 -55.99
N GLN A 22 30.13 -46.35 -56.84
CA GLN A 22 29.04 -45.74 -57.59
C GLN A 22 27.74 -45.89 -56.80
N MET A 23 27.40 -44.88 -55.99
CA MET A 23 26.14 -44.86 -55.25
C MET A 23 25.01 -44.30 -56.11
N LEU A 24 23.89 -45.02 -56.20
CA LEU A 24 22.70 -44.52 -56.87
C LEU A 24 22.11 -43.34 -56.07
N PRO A 25 21.66 -42.25 -56.73
CA PRO A 25 21.13 -41.05 -56.05
C PRO A 25 19.99 -41.33 -55.06
N SER A 26 19.23 -42.39 -55.28
CA SER A 26 18.14 -42.85 -54.43
C SER A 26 18.59 -43.29 -53.04
N ILE A 27 19.80 -43.86 -52.90
CA ILE A 27 20.36 -44.29 -51.61
C ILE A 27 20.74 -43.06 -50.77
N VAL A 28 21.25 -42.00 -51.40
CA VAL A 28 21.57 -40.73 -50.74
C VAL A 28 20.28 -40.04 -50.26
N GLN A 29 19.21 -40.06 -51.04
CA GLN A 29 17.91 -39.52 -50.62
C GLN A 29 17.30 -40.26 -49.42
N ALA A 30 17.43 -41.60 -49.37
CA ALA A 30 16.93 -42.39 -48.24
C ALA A 30 17.75 -42.12 -46.96
N ALA A 31 19.07 -42.00 -47.06
CA ALA A 31 19.92 -41.62 -45.94
C ALA A 31 19.64 -40.20 -45.44
N VAL A 32 19.42 -39.24 -46.34
CA VAL A 32 19.06 -37.85 -45.97
C VAL A 32 17.67 -37.79 -45.33
N GLN A 33 16.69 -38.58 -45.80
CA GLN A 33 15.38 -38.68 -45.15
C GLN A 33 15.44 -39.36 -43.77
N ALA A 34 16.37 -40.30 -43.55
CA ALA A 34 16.59 -40.91 -42.24
C ALA A 34 17.34 -40.01 -41.25
N VAL A 35 18.07 -38.99 -41.73
CA VAL A 35 18.84 -38.04 -40.93
C VAL A 35 18.09 -36.71 -40.69
N LEU A 36 16.98 -36.47 -41.39
CA LEU A 36 16.07 -35.41 -41.00
C LEU A 36 15.56 -35.71 -39.59
N PRO A 37 15.72 -34.79 -38.61
CA PRO A 37 15.16 -35.00 -37.29
C PRO A 37 13.67 -35.25 -37.49
N GLY A 38 13.21 -36.43 -37.06
CA GLY A 38 11.81 -36.81 -37.16
C GLY A 38 10.93 -35.65 -36.69
N VAL A 39 9.77 -35.47 -37.34
CA VAL A 39 8.75 -34.48 -36.97
C VAL A 39 8.77 -34.33 -35.46
N PRO A 40 9.07 -33.14 -34.89
CA PRO A 40 9.20 -33.00 -33.45
C PRO A 40 7.94 -33.61 -32.85
N GLY A 41 8.09 -34.69 -32.07
CA GLY A 41 6.95 -35.33 -31.43
C GLY A 41 6.12 -34.24 -30.74
N LYS A 42 4.78 -34.38 -30.77
CA LYS A 42 3.83 -33.39 -30.20
C LYS A 42 4.46 -32.71 -28.99
N ALA A 43 4.67 -31.39 -29.06
CA ALA A 43 5.32 -30.62 -28.01
C ALA A 43 4.73 -31.01 -26.64
N VAL A 44 5.50 -31.75 -25.85
CA VAL A 44 5.10 -32.14 -24.51
C VAL A 44 5.48 -30.98 -23.62
N TRP A 45 4.49 -30.21 -23.19
CA TRP A 45 4.69 -29.18 -22.19
C TRP A 45 5.20 -29.83 -20.91
N THR A 46 6.45 -29.58 -20.55
CA THR A 46 6.92 -29.90 -19.20
C THR A 46 6.15 -28.97 -18.26
N PRO A 47 5.37 -29.49 -17.30
CA PRO A 47 4.71 -28.65 -16.31
C PRO A 47 5.79 -28.07 -15.39
N ALA A 48 6.40 -26.97 -15.81
CA ALA A 48 7.26 -26.16 -14.96
C ALA A 48 6.33 -25.31 -14.08
N LYS A 49 6.18 -25.68 -12.82
CA LYS A 49 5.53 -24.82 -11.84
C LYS A 49 6.53 -23.71 -11.51
N PHE A 50 6.24 -22.48 -11.93
CA PHE A 50 6.99 -21.32 -11.46
C PHE A 50 6.80 -21.23 -9.94
N SER A 51 7.86 -21.51 -9.19
CA SER A 51 7.92 -21.32 -7.75
C SER A 51 9.14 -20.46 -7.45
N LEU A 52 8.89 -19.29 -6.87
CA LEU A 52 9.92 -18.34 -6.49
C LEU A 52 9.99 -18.37 -4.96
N ASP A 53 11.02 -19.01 -4.41
CA ASP A 53 11.22 -19.06 -2.96
C ASP A 53 12.04 -17.84 -2.52
N ILE A 54 11.34 -16.71 -2.41
CA ILE A 54 11.88 -15.46 -1.89
C ILE A 54 11.28 -15.21 -0.52
N ASP A 55 12.13 -14.78 0.40
CA ASP A 55 11.78 -14.34 1.73
C ASP A 55 12.27 -12.91 1.94
N TYR A 56 11.46 -12.10 2.62
CA TYR A 56 11.79 -10.71 2.93
C TYR A 56 11.99 -10.59 4.44
N PRO A 57 13.14 -10.08 4.90
CA PRO A 57 13.44 -10.07 6.34
C PRO A 57 12.68 -8.99 7.11
N GLY A 58 12.12 -8.00 6.42
CA GLY A 58 11.42 -6.87 7.01
C GLY A 58 9.92 -7.11 7.12
N LYS A 59 9.32 -6.52 8.15
CA LYS A 59 7.88 -6.44 8.34
C LYS A 59 7.50 -4.99 8.60
N ILE A 60 6.45 -4.51 7.96
CA ILE A 60 5.84 -3.22 8.28
C ILE A 60 5.00 -3.37 9.55
N GLU A 61 5.13 -2.42 10.47
CA GLU A 61 4.37 -2.42 11.71
C GLU A 61 2.86 -2.35 11.45
N THR A 62 2.09 -2.98 12.34
CA THR A 62 0.64 -2.98 12.26
C THR A 62 0.08 -1.89 13.16
N VAL A 63 -0.66 -0.93 12.58
CA VAL A 63 -1.28 0.18 13.31
C VAL A 63 -2.79 -0.03 13.33
N GLU A 64 -3.37 -0.03 14.54
CA GLU A 64 -4.82 -0.18 14.74
C GLU A 64 -5.45 1.17 15.09
N PHE A 65 -6.62 1.44 14.51
CA PHE A 65 -7.49 2.55 14.87
C PHE A 65 -8.73 1.96 15.52
N ILE A 66 -9.02 2.33 16.77
CA ILE A 66 -9.99 1.63 17.61
C ILE A 66 -10.98 2.63 18.19
N ARG A 67 -12.27 2.37 18.00
CA ARG A 67 -13.37 3.15 18.57
C ARG A 67 -13.81 2.54 19.89
N SER A 68 -14.40 3.35 20.77
CA SER A 68 -14.91 2.92 22.07
C SER A 68 -15.98 1.82 21.98
N ASN A 69 -16.70 1.73 20.86
CA ASN A 69 -17.68 0.67 20.56
C ASN A 69 -17.02 -0.66 20.09
N GLY A 70 -15.69 -0.73 19.99
CA GLY A 70 -14.93 -1.90 19.54
C GLY A 70 -14.75 -2.01 18.02
N LYS A 71 -15.35 -1.12 17.22
CA LYS A 71 -15.10 -1.07 15.78
C LYS A 71 -13.67 -0.61 15.54
N LYS A 72 -12.96 -1.31 14.65
CA LYS A 72 -11.56 -1.01 14.34
C LYS A 72 -11.22 -1.17 12.87
N THR A 73 -10.23 -0.41 12.44
CA THR A 73 -9.55 -0.58 11.15
C THR A 73 -8.05 -0.78 11.42
N VAL A 74 -7.39 -1.48 10.52
CA VAL A 74 -5.98 -1.86 10.69
C VAL A 74 -5.24 -1.60 9.39
N ILE A 75 -4.06 -1.00 9.49
CA ILE A 75 -3.13 -0.83 8.38
C ILE A 75 -1.79 -1.50 8.70
N GLY A 76 -0.98 -1.73 7.69
CA GLY A 76 0.36 -2.27 7.86
C GLY A 76 0.38 -3.80 7.99
N GLY A 77 1.47 -4.34 8.54
CA GLY A 77 1.67 -5.78 8.67
C GLY A 77 2.18 -6.49 7.42
N GLU A 78 2.53 -5.74 6.37
CA GLU A 78 3.08 -6.27 5.13
C GLU A 78 4.43 -6.94 5.37
N VAL A 79 4.61 -8.12 4.78
CA VAL A 79 5.84 -8.91 4.78
C VAL A 79 6.36 -9.16 3.37
N VAL A 80 5.60 -8.79 2.35
CA VAL A 80 6.01 -8.83 0.94
C VAL A 80 5.62 -7.53 0.23
N PRO A 81 6.22 -7.21 -0.93
CA PRO A 81 5.82 -6.06 -1.72
C PRO A 81 4.32 -6.07 -2.10
N PRO A 82 3.72 -4.89 -2.39
CA PRO A 82 2.30 -4.78 -2.67
C PRO A 82 1.82 -5.74 -3.76
N PHE A 83 0.79 -6.53 -3.44
CA PHE A 83 0.10 -7.45 -4.36
C PHE A 83 0.95 -8.60 -4.92
N TYR A 84 2.03 -9.00 -4.24
CA TYR A 84 2.87 -10.16 -4.61
C TYR A 84 2.22 -11.51 -4.29
N ASN A 85 0.95 -11.69 -4.66
CA ASN A 85 0.18 -12.92 -4.42
C ASN A 85 0.73 -14.16 -5.16
N PHE A 86 1.61 -13.96 -6.14
CA PHE A 86 2.28 -15.04 -6.88
C PHE A 86 3.31 -15.81 -6.03
N LEU A 87 3.69 -15.30 -4.86
CA LEU A 87 4.57 -15.98 -3.92
C LEU A 87 3.85 -17.03 -3.05
N GLY A 88 2.51 -17.09 -3.13
CA GLY A 88 1.67 -17.95 -2.30
C GLY A 88 0.65 -17.15 -1.50
N LEU A 89 -0.53 -17.74 -1.27
CA LEU A 89 -1.59 -17.10 -0.48
C LEU A 89 -1.26 -17.04 1.02
N ASP A 90 -0.36 -17.91 1.48
CA ASP A 90 0.21 -17.95 2.82
C ASP A 90 1.13 -16.75 3.12
N LYS A 91 1.80 -16.21 2.09
CA LYS A 91 2.65 -15.01 2.19
C LYS A 91 1.90 -13.71 1.85
N ARG A 92 0.58 -13.77 1.69
CA ARG A 92 -0.23 -12.59 1.34
C ARG A 92 -0.24 -11.59 2.50
N ASN A 93 -0.01 -10.32 2.19
CA ASN A 93 -0.11 -9.24 3.17
C ASN A 93 -1.50 -9.22 3.84
N PRO A 94 -1.55 -9.00 5.17
CA PRO A 94 -2.75 -9.25 5.96
C PRO A 94 -3.85 -8.18 5.77
N ASN A 95 -3.45 -6.92 5.62
CA ASN A 95 -4.38 -5.79 5.59
C ASN A 95 -4.37 -5.12 4.21
N PRO A 96 -5.55 -4.79 3.64
CA PRO A 96 -5.61 -3.96 2.44
C PRO A 96 -5.29 -2.49 2.77
N PRO A 97 -4.95 -1.66 1.77
CA PRO A 97 -4.86 -0.21 1.96
C PRO A 97 -6.18 0.35 2.49
N LEU A 98 -6.12 1.19 3.52
CA LEU A 98 -7.27 1.89 4.07
C LEU A 98 -7.52 3.17 3.28
N VAL A 99 -8.76 3.35 2.81
CA VAL A 99 -9.21 4.59 2.19
C VAL A 99 -10.05 5.36 3.20
N THR A 100 -9.64 6.59 3.47
CA THR A 100 -10.31 7.49 4.42
C THR A 100 -11.09 8.54 3.66
N TYR A 101 -12.15 9.05 4.27
CA TYR A 101 -13.02 10.04 3.65
C TYR A 101 -12.91 11.39 4.36
N ASP A 102 -12.56 12.43 3.61
CA ASP A 102 -12.37 13.77 4.18
C ASP A 102 -13.71 14.47 4.48
N VAL A 103 -13.80 15.02 5.68
CA VAL A 103 -14.88 15.88 6.16
C VAL A 103 -14.25 17.17 6.70
N PHE A 104 -14.80 18.32 6.36
CA PHE A 104 -14.21 19.62 6.67
C PHE A 104 -15.16 20.50 7.49
N ASP A 105 -14.60 21.33 8.37
CA ASP A 105 -15.35 22.27 9.22
C ASP A 105 -15.75 23.59 8.54
N MET A 106 -15.22 23.89 7.35
CA MET A 106 -15.51 25.12 6.59
C MET A 106 -16.92 25.17 5.97
N GLY A 107 -17.54 24.00 5.86
CA GLY A 107 -18.81 23.78 5.20
C GLY A 107 -19.01 24.50 3.86
N ALA A 108 -20.05 25.33 3.73
CA ALA A 108 -20.38 25.98 2.45
C ALA A 108 -19.31 26.94 1.92
N LYS A 109 -18.43 27.45 2.80
CA LYS A 109 -17.29 28.30 2.44
C LYS A 109 -16.23 27.54 1.64
N MET A 110 -16.25 26.22 1.72
CA MET A 110 -15.28 25.38 1.04
C MET A 110 -15.34 25.57 -0.48
N MET A 111 -14.18 25.86 -1.07
CA MET A 111 -14.01 26.04 -2.51
C MET A 111 -13.84 24.70 -3.21
N LEU A 112 -14.88 23.87 -3.18
CA LEU A 112 -14.90 22.60 -3.92
C LEU A 112 -15.31 22.83 -5.39
N PRO A 113 -14.70 22.10 -6.34
CA PRO A 113 -15.19 22.02 -7.72
C PRO A 113 -16.68 21.69 -7.77
N LYS A 114 -17.42 22.31 -8.69
CA LYS A 114 -18.89 22.17 -8.78
C LYS A 114 -19.38 20.71 -8.79
N PRO A 115 -18.78 19.76 -9.53
CA PRO A 115 -19.25 18.36 -9.52
C PRO A 115 -19.14 17.72 -8.13
N ILE A 116 -18.08 18.03 -7.38
CA ILE A 116 -17.86 17.54 -6.02
C ILE A 116 -18.88 18.19 -5.07
N LYS A 117 -19.05 19.52 -5.17
CA LYS A 117 -19.98 20.28 -4.33
C LYS A 117 -21.44 19.83 -4.47
N GLN A 118 -21.85 19.39 -5.66
CA GLN A 118 -23.20 18.90 -5.94
C GLN A 118 -23.52 17.58 -5.21
N GLU A 119 -22.54 16.70 -5.01
CA GLU A 119 -22.74 15.44 -4.28
C GLU A 119 -22.97 15.66 -2.78
N TYR A 120 -22.53 16.79 -2.23
CA TYR A 120 -22.54 17.08 -0.79
C TYR A 120 -23.40 18.28 -0.41
N SER A 121 -24.10 18.91 -1.35
CA SER A 121 -24.74 20.21 -1.12
C SER A 121 -25.72 20.24 0.06
N GLU A 122 -26.28 19.09 0.41
CA GLU A 122 -27.22 18.93 1.53
C GLU A 122 -26.53 18.78 2.90
N VAL A 123 -25.27 18.33 2.92
CA VAL A 123 -24.52 18.01 4.16
C VAL A 123 -23.33 18.92 4.40
N LEU A 124 -22.94 19.77 3.45
CA LEU A 124 -21.77 20.66 3.60
C LEU A 124 -21.86 21.52 4.87
N GLY A 125 -23.04 21.93 5.31
CA GLY A 125 -23.19 22.75 6.51
C GLY A 125 -23.01 22.01 7.84
N ASP A 126 -22.95 20.67 7.81
CA ASP A 126 -22.98 19.82 9.00
C ASP A 126 -21.96 18.67 8.85
N PRO A 127 -20.77 18.77 9.49
CA PRO A 127 -19.74 17.74 9.43
C PRO A 127 -20.23 16.35 9.88
N ALA A 128 -21.16 16.27 10.82
CA ALA A 128 -21.68 15.00 11.32
C ALA A 128 -22.60 14.32 10.30
N GLU A 129 -23.50 15.08 9.66
CA GLU A 129 -24.31 14.55 8.55
C GLU A 129 -23.45 14.23 7.32
N TRP A 130 -22.37 14.97 7.09
CA TRP A 130 -21.42 14.66 6.03
C TRP A 130 -20.71 13.33 6.30
N ALA A 131 -20.23 13.10 7.52
CA ALA A 131 -19.64 11.82 7.91
C ALA A 131 -20.64 10.66 7.77
N LYS A 132 -21.91 10.83 8.18
CA LYS A 132 -22.97 9.82 7.97
C LYS A 132 -23.16 9.51 6.49
N LEU A 133 -23.23 10.54 5.64
CA LEU A 133 -23.34 10.35 4.20
C LEU A 133 -22.13 9.58 3.66
N ALA A 134 -20.93 9.90 4.11
CA ALA A 134 -19.70 9.20 3.70
C ALA A 134 -19.76 7.70 4.02
N VAL A 135 -20.16 7.35 5.24
CA VAL A 135 -20.28 5.95 5.68
C VAL A 135 -21.43 5.24 4.94
N ASN A 136 -22.63 5.85 4.90
CA ASN A 136 -23.84 5.19 4.42
C ASN A 136 -23.91 5.08 2.89
N LYS A 137 -23.48 6.12 2.16
CA LYS A 137 -23.57 6.18 0.69
C LYS A 137 -22.32 5.61 0.03
N PHE A 138 -21.13 5.90 0.55
CA PHE A 138 -19.85 5.55 -0.09
C PHE A 138 -19.11 4.41 0.59
N GLY A 139 -19.58 3.93 1.75
CA GLY A 139 -18.95 2.82 2.46
C GLY A 139 -17.61 3.20 3.09
N ALA A 140 -17.43 4.46 3.50
CA ALA A 140 -16.21 4.90 4.17
C ALA A 140 -15.95 4.06 5.43
N GLU A 141 -14.76 3.47 5.52
CA GLU A 141 -14.34 2.64 6.65
C GLU A 141 -13.61 3.46 7.74
N CYS A 142 -13.20 4.68 7.40
CA CYS A 142 -12.54 5.64 8.29
C CYS A 142 -12.81 7.06 7.78
N ILE A 143 -12.95 8.02 8.69
CA ILE A 143 -13.16 9.44 8.37
C ILE A 143 -11.89 10.23 8.71
N THR A 144 -11.50 11.17 7.86
CA THR A 144 -10.54 12.22 8.22
C THR A 144 -11.32 13.51 8.46
N PHE A 145 -11.33 14.00 9.69
CA PHE A 145 -11.95 15.28 10.00
C PHE A 145 -10.89 16.39 10.00
N HIS A 146 -10.99 17.35 9.09
CA HIS A 146 -10.06 18.47 8.96
C HIS A 146 -10.62 19.73 9.61
N SER A 147 -9.91 20.22 10.62
CA SER A 147 -10.21 21.46 11.34
C SER A 147 -9.49 22.65 10.68
N LEU A 148 -10.00 23.16 9.57
CA LEU A 148 -9.35 24.23 8.80
C LEU A 148 -9.71 25.64 9.30
N GLU A 149 -10.91 25.83 9.87
CA GLU A 149 -11.38 27.16 10.30
C GLU A 149 -10.61 27.69 11.52
N ILE A 150 -9.86 26.85 12.25
CA ILE A 150 -9.03 27.29 13.39
C ILE A 150 -7.82 28.13 12.96
N ASP A 151 -7.42 28.08 11.68
CA ASP A 151 -6.33 28.91 11.18
C ASP A 151 -6.75 30.39 11.23
N PRO A 152 -5.97 31.27 11.89
CA PRO A 152 -6.22 32.70 11.88
C PRO A 152 -6.23 33.34 10.47
N ALA A 153 -5.58 32.70 9.49
CA ALA A 153 -5.61 33.13 8.10
C ALA A 153 -6.90 32.71 7.35
N MET A 154 -7.69 31.80 7.93
CA MET A 154 -8.96 31.30 7.39
C MET A 154 -10.13 31.89 8.18
N GLY A 155 -10.55 31.21 9.25
CA GLY A 155 -11.73 31.55 10.03
C GLY A 155 -11.45 32.12 11.42
N ASP A 156 -10.24 31.89 11.95
CA ASP A 156 -9.87 32.16 13.36
C ASP A 156 -10.90 31.60 14.36
N ALA A 157 -11.48 30.44 14.03
CA ALA A 157 -12.46 29.78 14.88
C ALA A 157 -11.80 29.29 16.18
N PRO A 158 -12.53 29.33 17.32
CA PRO A 158 -12.00 28.75 18.54
C PRO A 158 -11.89 27.23 18.40
N VAL A 159 -10.81 26.65 18.92
CA VAL A 159 -10.58 25.20 18.92
C VAL A 159 -11.74 24.40 19.54
N SER A 160 -12.48 24.98 20.49
CA SER A 160 -13.69 24.37 21.07
C SER A 160 -14.79 24.08 20.05
N GLN A 161 -14.84 24.83 18.95
CA GLN A 161 -15.77 24.54 17.85
C GLN A 161 -15.38 23.26 17.13
N SER A 162 -14.09 23.07 16.80
CA SER A 162 -13.59 21.85 16.17
C SER A 162 -13.74 20.64 17.07
N LEU A 163 -13.52 20.79 18.38
CA LEU A 163 -13.79 19.74 19.36
C LEU A 163 -15.26 19.31 19.33
N LYS A 164 -16.20 20.28 19.32
CA LYS A 164 -17.62 19.96 19.24
C LYS A 164 -17.97 19.22 17.94
N PHE A 165 -17.43 19.66 16.80
CA PHE A 165 -17.65 18.94 15.54
C PHE A 165 -17.08 17.51 15.58
N LEU A 166 -15.90 17.32 16.17
CA LEU A 166 -15.35 15.99 16.37
C LEU A 166 -16.30 15.14 17.23
N GLU A 167 -16.78 15.63 18.37
CA GLU A 167 -17.76 14.95 19.22
C GLU A 167 -19.05 14.58 18.47
N ASP A 168 -19.61 15.51 17.71
CA ASP A 168 -20.81 15.29 16.90
C ASP A 168 -20.56 14.21 15.83
N ILE A 169 -19.40 14.19 15.18
CA ILE A 169 -19.02 13.14 14.22
C ILE A 169 -18.83 11.79 14.92
N LEU A 170 -18.16 11.75 16.07
CA LEU A 170 -17.96 10.52 16.84
C LEU A 170 -19.30 9.93 17.32
N GLN A 171 -20.33 10.75 17.54
CA GLN A 171 -21.69 10.25 17.84
C GLN A 171 -22.45 9.81 16.59
N ALA A 172 -22.14 10.42 15.46
CA ALA A 172 -22.82 10.21 14.18
C ALA A 172 -22.38 8.93 13.46
N VAL A 173 -21.13 8.50 13.62
CA VAL A 173 -20.57 7.34 12.93
C VAL A 173 -19.78 6.40 13.84
N ASP A 174 -19.85 5.10 13.53
CA ASP A 174 -19.15 4.07 14.28
C ASP A 174 -17.70 3.84 13.83
N VAL A 175 -17.30 4.35 12.66
CA VAL A 175 -15.96 4.13 12.08
C VAL A 175 -14.88 4.94 12.81
N PRO A 176 -13.61 4.50 12.77
CA PRO A 176 -12.49 5.30 13.26
C PRO A 176 -12.34 6.66 12.57
N ILE A 177 -11.71 7.60 13.29
CA ILE A 177 -11.49 8.97 12.85
C ILE A 177 -10.00 9.33 12.92
N ILE A 178 -9.54 10.05 11.90
CA ILE A 178 -8.27 10.77 11.87
C ILE A 178 -8.55 12.25 12.12
N ILE A 179 -7.86 12.83 13.09
CA ILE A 179 -8.01 14.22 13.48
C ILE A 179 -7.00 15.04 12.66
N GLY A 180 -7.49 15.64 11.58
CA GLY A 180 -6.78 16.54 10.68
C GLY A 180 -6.72 17.97 11.24
N CYS A 181 -5.53 18.56 11.23
CA CYS A 181 -5.29 19.94 11.67
C CYS A 181 -5.29 20.94 10.49
N SER A 182 -5.01 22.21 10.80
CA SER A 182 -5.04 23.30 9.81
C SER A 182 -3.71 23.55 9.12
N GLY A 183 -2.61 23.12 9.75
CA GLY A 183 -1.23 23.43 9.35
C GLY A 183 -0.63 24.62 10.12
N ASN A 184 -1.43 25.36 10.89
CA ASN A 184 -0.97 26.43 11.75
C ASN A 184 -0.37 25.86 13.05
N LYS A 185 0.96 25.98 13.21
CA LYS A 185 1.73 25.29 14.26
C LYS A 185 1.18 25.46 15.67
N LYS A 186 0.79 26.69 16.03
CA LYS A 186 0.26 26.97 17.37
C LYS A 186 -1.15 26.41 17.55
N LYS A 187 -2.02 26.61 16.56
CA LYS A 187 -3.41 26.15 16.63
C LYS A 187 -3.54 24.64 16.53
N ASP A 188 -2.66 23.99 15.80
CA ASP A 188 -2.63 22.54 15.67
C ASP A 188 -2.27 21.88 17.01
N VAL A 189 -1.30 22.43 17.75
CA VAL A 189 -0.99 21.96 19.11
C VAL A 189 -2.18 22.18 20.06
N GLU A 190 -2.77 23.39 20.07
CA GLU A 190 -3.97 23.68 20.87
C GLU A 190 -5.14 22.73 20.54
N LEU A 191 -5.33 22.39 19.25
CA LEU A 191 -6.33 21.44 18.79
C LEU A 191 -6.06 20.03 19.34
N PHE A 192 -4.83 19.53 19.19
CA PHE A 192 -4.48 18.19 19.64
C PHE A 192 -4.50 18.05 21.15
N GLU A 193 -4.15 19.09 21.90
CA GLU A 193 -4.24 19.07 23.38
C GLU A 193 -5.65 18.78 23.86
N VAL A 194 -6.66 19.41 23.27
CA VAL A 194 -8.06 19.23 23.69
C VAL A 194 -8.69 17.99 23.08
N THR A 195 -8.40 17.69 21.80
CA THR A 195 -9.06 16.57 21.10
C THR A 195 -8.53 15.24 21.62
N ALA A 196 -7.21 15.08 21.78
CA ALA A 196 -6.64 13.86 22.32
C ALA A 196 -7.13 13.56 23.75
N ALA A 197 -7.29 14.58 24.58
CA ALA A 197 -7.85 14.44 25.92
C ALA A 197 -9.33 14.03 25.89
N ALA A 198 -10.13 14.62 25.00
CA ALA A 198 -11.55 14.31 24.87
C ALA A 198 -11.81 12.91 24.29
N THR A 199 -10.87 12.37 23.52
CA THR A 199 -10.97 11.06 22.88
C THR A 199 -10.15 9.96 23.53
N GLU A 200 -9.70 10.14 24.79
CA GLU A 200 -8.80 9.19 25.49
C GLU A 200 -9.34 7.75 25.62
N SER A 201 -10.66 7.55 25.47
CA SER A 201 -11.29 6.23 25.47
C SER A 201 -11.09 5.44 24.16
N GLU A 202 -10.39 6.02 23.20
CA GLU A 202 -10.26 5.53 21.83
C GLU A 202 -8.81 5.56 21.36
N VAL A 203 -8.53 4.88 20.25
CA VAL A 203 -7.23 4.94 19.56
C VAL A 203 -7.46 5.54 18.19
N LEU A 204 -7.43 6.88 18.13
CA LEU A 204 -7.56 7.66 16.90
C LEU A 204 -6.17 8.03 16.37
N MET A 205 -6.08 8.93 15.38
CA MET A 205 -4.80 9.44 14.89
C MET A 205 -4.75 10.96 14.87
N LEU A 206 -3.66 11.52 15.41
CA LEU A 206 -3.33 12.93 15.29
C LEU A 206 -2.60 13.15 13.95
N SER A 207 -3.21 13.93 13.05
CA SER A 207 -2.71 14.19 11.69
C SER A 207 -2.58 15.70 11.47
N ALA A 208 -1.39 16.31 11.58
CA ALA A 208 -0.08 15.68 11.64
C ALA A 208 0.89 16.40 12.58
N ALA A 209 1.86 15.63 13.09
CA ALA A 209 3.08 16.16 13.68
C ALA A 209 4.10 16.43 12.57
N ASP A 210 4.53 17.68 12.43
CA ASP A 210 5.60 18.05 11.50
C ASP A 210 6.88 18.42 12.24
N LYS A 211 7.93 18.77 11.50
CA LYS A 211 9.24 19.14 12.06
C LYS A 211 9.20 20.27 13.11
N ALA A 212 8.22 21.17 13.07
CA ALA A 212 8.08 22.26 14.02
C ALA A 212 7.20 21.91 15.23
N THR A 213 6.28 20.95 15.12
CA THR A 213 5.30 20.62 16.19
C THR A 213 5.50 19.26 16.84
N TRP A 214 6.30 18.37 16.25
CA TRP A 214 6.40 16.96 16.68
C TRP A 214 6.81 16.78 18.15
N GLU A 215 7.71 17.63 18.69
CA GLU A 215 8.11 17.58 20.11
C GLU A 215 6.96 17.84 21.08
N GLU A 216 5.91 18.54 20.64
CA GLU A 216 4.71 18.85 21.45
C GLU A 216 3.57 17.87 21.16
N VAL A 217 3.38 17.47 19.89
CA VAL A 217 2.27 16.59 19.47
C VAL A 217 2.49 15.13 19.86
N ILE A 218 3.72 14.61 19.77
CA ILE A 218 4.00 13.20 20.10
C ILE A 218 3.73 12.89 21.58
N PRO A 219 4.16 13.71 22.55
CA PRO A 219 3.80 13.49 23.95
C PRO A 219 2.29 13.41 24.21
N LEU A 220 1.47 14.12 23.44
CA LEU A 220 0.00 14.01 23.53
C LEU A 220 -0.47 12.63 23.04
N ALA A 221 0.04 12.16 21.90
CA ALA A 221 -0.26 10.83 21.38
C ALA A 221 0.17 9.72 22.35
N VAL A 222 1.33 9.85 22.99
CA VAL A 222 1.80 8.91 24.03
C VAL A 222 0.89 8.95 25.26
N LYS A 223 0.55 10.15 25.75
CA LYS A 223 -0.23 10.32 26.97
C LYS A 223 -1.64 9.73 26.84
N TYR A 224 -2.28 9.89 25.69
CA TYR A 224 -3.67 9.48 25.44
C TYR A 224 -3.80 8.24 24.53
N ASP A 225 -2.70 7.50 24.32
CA ASP A 225 -2.63 6.27 23.50
C ASP A 225 -3.25 6.43 22.09
N HIS A 226 -2.91 7.52 21.40
CA HIS A 226 -3.30 7.74 20.01
C HIS A 226 -2.16 7.41 19.05
N ASN A 227 -2.54 7.11 17.80
CA ASN A 227 -1.59 7.08 16.70
C ASN A 227 -1.15 8.51 16.34
N CYS A 228 0.04 8.66 15.80
CA CYS A 228 0.56 9.94 15.34
C CYS A 228 1.11 9.81 13.92
N LEU A 229 0.65 10.71 13.04
CA LEU A 229 1.17 10.81 11.68
C LEU A 229 2.33 11.80 11.66
N LEU A 230 3.49 11.31 11.22
CA LEU A 230 4.76 12.02 11.13
C LEU A 230 4.96 12.53 9.70
N TRP A 231 4.72 13.83 9.49
CA TRP A 231 4.78 14.48 8.18
C TRP A 231 6.16 15.05 7.85
N THR A 232 6.68 14.74 6.65
CA THR A 232 7.90 15.34 6.10
C THR A 232 7.75 15.71 4.63
N SER A 233 8.57 16.66 4.16
CA SER A 233 8.51 17.14 2.77
C SER A 233 9.46 16.35 1.85
N LEU A 234 9.09 15.13 1.46
CA LEU A 234 9.85 14.25 0.54
C LEU A 234 11.32 14.07 0.94
N ASP A 235 11.61 14.05 2.24
CA ASP A 235 12.98 13.90 2.76
C ASP A 235 13.07 12.67 3.67
N MET A 236 13.66 11.61 3.12
CA MET A 236 13.86 10.34 3.81
C MET A 236 14.75 10.47 5.05
N ASN A 237 15.74 11.36 5.04
CA ASN A 237 16.62 11.55 6.20
C ASN A 237 15.87 12.22 7.35
N ASN A 238 15.05 13.22 7.04
CA ASN A 238 14.16 13.83 8.02
C ASN A 238 13.14 12.81 8.54
N GLN A 239 12.57 11.96 7.67
CA GLN A 239 11.63 10.93 8.11
C GLN A 239 12.29 9.94 9.07
N ILE A 240 13.49 9.44 8.75
CA ILE A 240 14.24 8.53 9.62
C ILE A 240 14.55 9.20 10.96
N LYS A 241 14.98 10.47 10.96
CA LYS A 241 15.27 11.22 12.18
C LYS A 241 14.00 11.36 13.02
N MET A 242 12.91 11.84 12.43
CA MET A 242 11.67 12.10 13.15
C MET A 242 11.05 10.82 13.72
N ASN A 243 11.16 9.69 13.00
CA ASN A 243 10.77 8.39 13.53
C ASN A 243 11.62 7.98 14.75
N LYS A 244 12.95 8.17 14.71
CA LYS A 244 13.81 7.87 15.86
C LYS A 244 13.46 8.74 17.05
N ASP A 245 13.30 10.03 16.82
CA ASP A 245 13.01 10.96 17.89
C ASP A 245 11.61 10.66 18.48
N ALA A 246 10.62 10.23 17.67
CA ALA A 246 9.32 9.76 18.16
C ALA A 246 9.43 8.54 19.08
N LEU A 247 10.29 7.58 18.73
CA LEU A 247 10.59 6.42 19.58
C LEU A 247 11.26 6.85 20.90
N GLU A 248 12.18 7.82 20.86
CA GLU A 248 12.84 8.37 22.05
C GLU A 248 11.86 9.12 22.98
N LEU A 249 10.85 9.78 22.40
CA LEU A 249 9.74 10.41 23.12
C LEU A 249 8.71 9.39 23.65
N GLY A 250 8.88 8.09 23.36
CA GLY A 250 8.08 7.00 23.91
C GLY A 250 6.90 6.57 23.05
N LEU A 251 6.74 7.08 21.83
CA LEU A 251 5.71 6.61 20.91
C LEU A 251 6.13 5.28 20.28
N PRO A 252 5.40 4.18 20.51
CA PRO A 252 5.84 2.87 20.03
C PRO A 252 5.67 2.74 18.49
N PRO A 253 6.44 1.85 17.83
CA PRO A 253 6.41 1.70 16.37
C PRO A 253 5.01 1.46 15.78
N ASN A 254 4.15 0.73 16.50
CA ASN A 254 2.76 0.43 16.12
C ASN A 254 1.77 1.60 16.34
N ARG A 255 2.28 2.79 16.68
CA ARG A 255 1.53 4.06 16.77
C ARG A 255 2.03 5.11 15.79
N ILE A 256 3.05 4.80 14.98
CA ILE A 256 3.67 5.75 14.05
C ILE A 256 3.15 5.49 12.63
N VAL A 257 2.61 6.53 11.99
CA VAL A 257 2.31 6.53 10.56
C VAL A 257 3.22 7.55 9.87
N MET A 258 3.86 7.16 8.76
CA MET A 258 4.74 8.06 8.02
C MET A 258 3.98 8.72 6.87
N ASP A 259 4.09 10.05 6.75
CA ASP A 259 3.66 10.80 5.57
C ASP A 259 4.85 11.56 4.97
N PRO A 260 5.53 11.00 3.95
CA PRO A 260 6.62 11.69 3.27
C PRO A 260 6.13 12.74 2.26
N THR A 261 4.83 13.08 2.25
CA THR A 261 4.06 13.74 1.20
C THR A 261 4.15 13.06 -0.18
N CYS A 262 3.11 13.22 -1.00
CA CYS A 262 3.04 12.67 -2.36
C CYS A 262 3.39 13.71 -3.43
N ALA A 263 3.46 14.99 -3.06
CA ALA A 263 3.80 16.10 -3.94
C ALA A 263 4.47 17.23 -3.13
N THR A 264 5.33 18.01 -3.79
CA THR A 264 5.84 19.26 -3.22
C THR A 264 4.69 20.26 -3.14
N ALA A 265 4.51 20.87 -1.97
CA ALA A 265 3.58 21.99 -1.77
C ALA A 265 3.96 23.22 -2.61
#